data_AF-A0A2D6FIZ4-F1
#
_entry.id   AF-A0A2D6FIZ4-F1
#
_cell.length_a   1.000
_cell.length_b   1.000
_cell.length_c   1.000
_cell.angle_alpha   90.00
_cell.angle_beta   90.00
_cell.angle_gamma   90.00
#
_symmetry.space_group_name_H-M   'P 1'
#
loop_
_entity.id
_entity.type
_entity.pdbx_description
1 polymer ?
#
loop_
_entity_poly.entity_id
_entity_poly.type
_entity_poly.pdbx_seq_one_letter_code
_entity_poly.pdbx_strand_id
1 'polypeptide(L)'
;MSKFSGNVQKGKFVITNREKFLEEIQGLEGKRITVTIEKYKKPRSNEENRYYRGVIVKILADELGYSHEEMHEILKEKFLKVHDDKFTWTQSTAKLSTVEFEDLCKKVRMWASAELQIYIPLPNEAYMDRSGDLHNIY
;
A
#
# COMPACT_ATOMS: atom_id res chain seq x y z
N MET A 1 -3.26 -7.64 -16.43
CA MET A 1 -1.95 -8.32 -16.39
C MET A 1 -1.92 -9.20 -15.16
N SER A 2 -1.97 -10.51 -15.34
CA SER A 2 -1.82 -11.46 -14.24
C SER A 2 -0.34 -11.57 -13.89
N LYS A 3 -0.03 -11.54 -12.58
CA LYS A 3 1.33 -11.70 -12.07
C LYS A 3 1.43 -13.02 -11.35
N PHE A 4 2.40 -13.83 -11.76
CA PHE A 4 2.73 -15.09 -11.10
C PHE A 4 4.06 -14.93 -10.37
N SER A 5 4.12 -15.42 -9.14
CA SER A 5 5.33 -15.40 -8.32
C SER A 5 5.70 -16.82 -7.90
N GLY A 6 6.97 -17.01 -7.57
CA GLY A 6 7.53 -18.31 -7.26
C GLY A 6 8.90 -18.19 -6.63
N ASN A 7 9.39 -19.30 -6.11
CA ASN A 7 10.72 -19.39 -5.50
C ASN A 7 11.69 -20.07 -6.46
N VAL A 8 12.95 -19.65 -6.45
CA VAL A 8 14.02 -20.37 -7.18
C VAL A 8 14.69 -21.34 -6.22
N GLN A 9 14.59 -22.65 -6.48
CA GLN A 9 15.26 -23.69 -5.70
C GLN A 9 16.11 -24.56 -6.64
N LYS A 10 17.41 -24.68 -6.35
CA LYS A 10 18.35 -25.49 -7.15
C LYS A 10 18.29 -25.19 -8.66
N GLY A 11 18.18 -23.90 -9.02
CA GLY A 11 18.09 -23.45 -10.42
C GLY A 11 16.72 -23.64 -11.09
N LYS A 12 15.70 -24.12 -10.36
CA LYS A 12 14.33 -24.29 -10.86
C LYS A 12 13.42 -23.20 -10.29
N PHE A 13 12.68 -22.51 -11.16
CA PHE A 13 11.62 -21.59 -10.75
C PHE A 13 10.34 -22.37 -10.42
N VAL A 14 9.97 -22.41 -9.15
CA VAL A 14 8.78 -23.07 -8.63
C VAL A 14 7.70 -22.02 -8.41
N ILE A 15 6.73 -21.98 -9.32
CA ILE A 15 5.58 -21.06 -9.25
C ILE A 15 4.68 -21.46 -8.09
N THR A 16 4.29 -20.50 -7.25
CA THR A 16 3.46 -20.71 -6.06
C THR A 16 2.05 -21.21 -6.41
N ASN A 17 1.48 -20.74 -7.52
CA ASN A 17 0.13 -21.10 -7.95
C ASN A 17 0.14 -21.67 -9.38
N ARG A 18 0.69 -22.89 -9.52
CA ARG A 18 0.96 -23.53 -10.81
C ARG A 18 -0.31 -23.79 -11.63
N GLU A 19 -1.41 -24.18 -11.00
CA GLU A 19 -2.67 -24.50 -11.70
C GLU A 19 -3.23 -23.28 -12.44
N LYS A 20 -3.37 -22.15 -11.75
CA LYS A 20 -3.80 -20.88 -12.37
C LYS A 20 -2.86 -20.42 -13.49
N PHE A 21 -1.56 -20.66 -13.34
CA PHE A 21 -0.59 -20.34 -14.39
C PHE A 21 -0.83 -21.18 -15.65
N LEU A 22 -1.10 -22.48 -15.50
CA LEU A 22 -1.37 -23.38 -16.62
C LEU A 22 -2.69 -23.04 -17.32
N GLU A 23 -3.75 -22.75 -16.57
CA GLU A 23 -5.03 -22.30 -17.12
C GLU A 23 -4.87 -21.05 -18.00
N GLU A 24 -4.10 -20.07 -17.52
CA GLU A 24 -3.88 -18.82 -18.26
C GLU A 24 -3.02 -19.03 -19.52
N ILE A 25 -2.01 -19.90 -19.45
CA ILE A 25 -1.21 -20.27 -20.63
C ILE A 25 -2.07 -21.01 -21.67
N GLN A 26 -2.97 -21.89 -21.24
CA GLN A 26 -3.87 -22.61 -22.14
C GLN A 26 -4.81 -21.65 -22.88
N GLY A 27 -5.33 -20.62 -22.20
CA GLY A 27 -6.15 -19.56 -22.83
C GLY A 27 -5.41 -18.65 -23.81
N LEU A 28 -4.08 -18.77 -23.90
CA LEU A 28 -3.21 -17.99 -24.79
C LEU A 28 -2.69 -18.82 -25.97
N GLU A 29 -3.23 -20.03 -26.19
CA GLU A 29 -2.87 -20.85 -27.34
C GLU A 29 -3.05 -20.08 -28.66
N GLY A 30 -2.05 -20.18 -29.54
CA GLY A 30 -1.99 -19.44 -30.81
C GLY A 30 -1.61 -17.96 -30.71
N LYS A 31 -1.39 -17.41 -29.50
CA LYS A 31 -0.97 -16.01 -29.31
C LYS A 31 0.52 -15.91 -29.00
N ARG A 32 1.16 -14.83 -29.46
CA ARG A 32 2.55 -14.52 -29.09
C ARG A 32 2.57 -13.89 -27.70
N ILE A 33 3.28 -14.50 -26.77
CA ILE A 33 3.38 -14.04 -25.38
C ILE A 33 4.80 -13.56 -25.05
N THR A 34 4.90 -12.65 -24.07
CA THR A 34 6.17 -12.19 -23.50
C THR A 34 6.19 -12.53 -22.01
N VAL A 35 7.31 -13.10 -21.53
CA VAL A 35 7.53 -13.42 -20.12
C VAL A 35 8.62 -12.52 -19.58
N THR A 36 8.34 -11.80 -18.50
CA THR A 36 9.30 -10.93 -17.81
C THR A 36 9.68 -11.55 -16.48
N ILE A 37 10.99 -11.68 -16.22
CA ILE A 37 11.52 -12.14 -14.93
C ILE A 37 11.94 -10.93 -14.12
N GLU A 38 11.30 -10.71 -12.98
CA GLU A 38 11.63 -9.63 -12.05
C GLU A 38 11.95 -10.22 -10.66
N LYS A 39 12.82 -9.54 -9.89
CA LYS A 39 12.98 -9.87 -8.47
C LYS A 39 11.64 -9.71 -7.77
N TYR A 40 11.18 -10.75 -7.09
CA TYR A 40 9.97 -10.66 -6.27
C TYR A 40 10.19 -9.61 -5.18
N LYS A 41 9.47 -8.51 -5.30
CA LYS A 41 9.26 -7.59 -4.18
C LYS A 41 7.99 -8.05 -3.50
N LYS A 42 8.08 -8.34 -2.20
CA LYS A 42 6.88 -8.59 -1.41
C LYS A 42 5.97 -7.38 -1.66
N PRO A 43 4.72 -7.57 -2.13
CA PRO A 43 3.74 -6.51 -1.97
C PRO A 43 3.78 -6.13 -0.49
N ARG A 44 3.64 -4.84 -0.18
CA ARG A 44 3.54 -4.40 1.22
C ARG A 44 2.58 -5.32 1.96
N SER A 45 2.88 -5.65 3.22
CA SER A 45 2.03 -6.61 3.93
C SER A 45 0.59 -6.10 3.82
N ASN A 46 -0.36 -7.02 3.59
CA ASN A 46 -1.76 -6.62 3.47
C ASN A 46 -2.20 -5.81 4.70
N GLU A 47 -1.57 -6.06 5.86
CA GLU A 47 -1.75 -5.34 7.12
C GLU A 47 -1.31 -3.87 7.02
N GLU A 48 -0.12 -3.57 6.48
CA GLU A 48 0.36 -2.18 6.32
C GLU A 48 -0.58 -1.37 5.42
N ASN A 49 -1.01 -1.96 4.30
CA ASN A 49 -1.90 -1.26 3.37
C ASN A 49 -3.32 -1.11 3.95
N ARG A 50 -3.81 -2.13 4.66
CA ARG A 50 -5.09 -2.07 5.39
C ARG A 50 -5.03 -1.00 6.48
N TYR A 51 -3.93 -0.91 7.22
CA TYR A 51 -3.73 0.10 8.24
C TYR A 51 -3.71 1.51 7.63
N TYR A 52 -2.89 1.73 6.60
CA TYR A 52 -2.81 3.03 5.96
C TYR A 52 -4.16 3.47 5.37
N ARG A 53 -4.81 2.62 4.57
CA ARG A 53 -6.10 3.01 3.97
C ARG A 53 -7.23 2.97 5.01
N GLY A 54 -7.44 1.84 5.66
CA GLY A 54 -8.59 1.59 6.54
C GLY A 54 -8.59 2.39 7.85
N VAL A 55 -7.42 2.86 8.31
CA VAL A 55 -7.30 3.61 9.57
C VAL A 55 -6.83 5.03 9.31
N ILE A 56 -5.61 5.21 8.80
CA ILE A 56 -5.01 6.56 8.68
C ILE A 56 -5.86 7.44 7.75
N VAL A 57 -6.08 7.00 6.52
CA VAL A 57 -6.82 7.78 5.52
C VAL A 57 -8.26 7.97 5.98
N LYS A 58 -8.89 6.92 6.52
CA LYS A 58 -10.28 6.97 7.00
C LYS A 58 -10.47 8.00 8.12
N ILE A 59 -9.70 7.91 9.21
CA ILE A 59 -9.81 8.84 10.35
C ILE A 59 -9.64 10.28 9.88
N LEU A 60 -8.60 10.55 9.09
CA LEU A 60 -8.33 11.91 8.62
C LEU A 60 -9.40 12.42 7.65
N ALA A 61 -9.94 11.56 6.79
CA ALA A 61 -11.03 11.91 5.89
C ALA A 61 -12.29 12.29 6.68
N ASP A 62 -12.67 11.46 7.65
CA ASP A 62 -13.84 11.67 8.50
C ASP A 62 -13.71 12.94 9.36
N GLU A 63 -12.52 13.19 9.90
CA GLU A 63 -12.23 14.34 10.77
C GLU A 63 -12.12 15.68 10.03
N LEU A 64 -11.58 15.66 8.80
CA LEU A 64 -11.36 16.86 8.01
C LEU A 64 -12.47 17.12 6.97
N GLY A 65 -13.43 16.20 6.83
CA GLY A 65 -14.56 16.32 5.92
C GLY A 65 -14.19 16.09 4.44
N TYR A 66 -13.18 15.26 4.18
CA TYR A 66 -12.79 14.87 2.81
C TYR A 66 -13.33 13.50 2.46
N SER A 67 -13.45 13.20 1.16
CA SER A 67 -13.61 11.81 0.75
C SER A 67 -12.32 11.02 0.98
N HIS A 68 -12.45 9.70 1.04
CA HIS A 68 -11.32 8.80 1.26
C HIS A 68 -10.21 8.97 0.22
N GLU A 69 -10.56 9.08 -1.06
CA GLU A 69 -9.58 9.24 -2.13
C GLU A 69 -8.96 10.64 -2.16
N GLU A 70 -9.74 11.69 -1.86
CA GLU A 70 -9.18 13.05 -1.72
C GLU A 70 -8.15 13.11 -0.59
N MET A 71 -8.48 12.55 0.57
CA MET A 71 -7.55 12.50 1.69
C MET A 71 -6.29 11.69 1.33
N HIS A 72 -6.43 10.58 0.61
CA HIS A 72 -5.29 9.82 0.11
C HIS A 72 -4.36 10.67 -0.77
N GLU A 73 -4.91 11.44 -1.71
CA GLU A 73 -4.12 12.30 -2.60
C GLU A 73 -3.49 13.48 -1.85
N ILE A 74 -4.20 14.10 -0.90
CA ILE A 74 -3.64 15.16 -0.05
C ILE A 74 -2.43 14.65 0.74
N LEU A 75 -2.53 13.46 1.36
CA LEU A 75 -1.42 12.86 2.09
C LEU A 75 -0.24 12.55 1.18
N LYS A 76 -0.49 12.07 -0.04
CA LYS A 76 0.57 11.85 -1.04
C LYS A 76 1.24 13.17 -1.41
N GLU A 77 0.48 14.20 -1.73
CA GLU A 77 1.03 15.50 -2.08
C GLU A 77 1.85 16.10 -0.94
N LYS A 78 1.42 15.90 0.31
CA LYS A 78 2.10 16.46 1.47
C LYS A 78 3.41 15.75 1.82
N PHE A 79 3.42 14.42 1.77
CA PHE A 79 4.54 13.62 2.31
C PHE A 79 5.39 12.91 1.26
N LEU A 80 4.91 12.80 0.03
CA LEU A 80 5.61 12.13 -1.07
C LEU A 80 5.95 13.07 -2.23
N LYS A 81 5.95 14.38 -1.98
CA LYS A 81 6.45 15.36 -2.95
C LYS A 81 7.96 15.21 -3.06
N VAL A 82 8.42 14.93 -4.28
CA VAL A 82 9.84 14.84 -4.61
C VAL A 82 10.19 16.05 -5.45
N HIS A 83 11.26 16.73 -5.05
CA HIS A 83 11.84 17.85 -5.79
C HIS A 83 13.14 17.38 -6.43
N ASP A 84 13.22 17.52 -7.74
CA ASP A 84 14.44 17.44 -8.55
C ASP A 84 14.76 18.85 -9.05
N ASP A 85 16.01 19.08 -9.45
CA ASP A 85 16.51 20.40 -9.87
C ASP A 85 15.69 21.04 -11.00
N LYS A 86 14.89 20.24 -11.72
CA LYS A 86 14.08 20.66 -12.87
C LYS A 86 12.59 20.39 -12.73
N PHE A 87 12.17 19.48 -11.86
CA PHE A 87 10.78 19.03 -11.79
C PHE A 87 10.34 18.72 -10.36
N THR A 88 9.06 18.94 -10.10
CA THR A 88 8.41 18.49 -8.87
C THR A 88 7.31 17.51 -9.22
N TRP A 89 7.31 16.33 -8.60
CA TRP A 89 6.24 15.34 -8.77
C TRP A 89 5.93 14.63 -7.46
N THR A 90 4.73 14.05 -7.40
CA THR A 90 4.31 13.24 -6.27
C THR A 90 4.64 11.77 -6.53
N GLN A 91 5.46 11.15 -5.68
CA GLN A 91 5.79 9.74 -5.80
C GLN A 91 4.57 8.87 -5.50
N SER A 92 4.36 7.83 -6.31
CA SER A 92 3.33 6.83 -6.04
C SER A 92 3.69 6.01 -4.80
N THR A 93 2.74 5.87 -3.88
CA THR A 93 2.86 4.97 -2.73
C THR A 93 3.20 3.54 -3.13
N ALA A 94 2.77 3.10 -4.32
CA ALA A 94 3.04 1.75 -4.83
C ALA A 94 4.52 1.47 -5.16
N LYS A 95 5.35 2.52 -5.30
CA LYS A 95 6.78 2.36 -5.62
C LYS A 95 7.68 2.32 -4.39
N LEU A 96 7.16 2.69 -3.23
CA LEU A 96 7.90 2.78 -1.98
C LEU A 96 8.14 1.38 -1.39
N SER A 97 9.29 1.19 -0.74
CA SER A 97 9.65 -0.01 0.04
C SER A 97 8.89 -0.11 1.37
N THR A 98 8.92 -1.27 2.04
CA THR A 98 8.29 -1.47 3.35
C THR A 98 8.73 -0.40 4.37
N VAL A 99 10.05 -0.20 4.51
CA VAL A 99 10.63 0.79 5.45
C VAL A 99 10.18 2.21 5.13
N GLU A 100 10.17 2.59 3.86
CA GLU A 100 9.71 3.92 3.43
C GLU A 100 8.19 4.11 3.68
N PHE A 101 7.40 3.04 3.73
CA PHE A 101 5.98 3.16 4.10
C PHE A 101 5.79 3.40 5.57
N GLU A 102 6.54 2.65 6.36
CA GLU A 102 6.41 2.70 7.79
C GLU A 102 6.79 4.12 8.26
N ASP A 103 7.84 4.68 7.65
CA ASP A 103 8.23 6.07 7.83
C ASP A 103 7.15 7.05 7.34
N LEU A 104 6.51 6.82 6.18
CA LEU A 104 5.35 7.60 5.73
C LEU A 104 4.22 7.58 6.78
N CYS A 105 3.81 6.39 7.22
CA CYS A 105 2.72 6.24 8.21
C CYS A 105 3.07 6.94 9.51
N LYS A 106 4.32 6.82 9.98
CA LYS A 106 4.82 7.51 11.16
C LYS A 106 4.76 9.03 11.00
N LYS A 107 5.23 9.57 9.87
CA LYS A 107 5.18 11.01 9.57
C LYS A 107 3.74 11.54 9.56
N VAL A 108 2.81 10.80 8.95
CA VAL A 108 1.39 11.17 8.93
C VAL A 108 0.82 11.19 10.35
N ARG A 109 1.08 10.17 11.19
CA ARG A 109 0.64 10.15 12.59
C ARG A 109 1.18 11.33 13.40
N MET A 110 2.48 11.58 13.30
CA MET A 110 3.13 12.68 14.02
C MET A 110 2.54 14.03 13.61
N TRP A 111 2.34 14.24 12.31
CA TRP A 111 1.72 15.45 11.79
C TRP A 111 0.26 15.60 12.25
N ALA A 112 -0.54 14.55 12.16
CA ALA A 112 -1.93 14.58 12.60
C ALA A 112 -2.05 14.92 14.10
N SER A 113 -1.18 14.34 14.93
CA SER A 113 -1.17 14.63 16.36
C SER A 113 -0.67 16.04 16.67
N ALA A 114 0.39 16.52 16.00
CA ALA A 114 0.99 17.81 16.29
C ALA A 114 0.14 18.98 15.77
N GLU A 115 -0.28 18.92 14.51
CA GLU A 115 -0.91 20.05 13.82
C GLU A 115 -2.44 20.03 13.92
N LEU A 116 -3.03 18.84 13.90
CA LEU A 116 -4.49 18.68 13.86
C LEU A 116 -5.07 18.27 15.21
N GLN A 117 -4.22 17.91 16.18
CA GLN A 117 -4.62 17.33 17.46
C GLN A 117 -5.49 16.07 17.27
N ILE A 118 -5.30 15.36 16.15
CA ILE A 118 -5.99 14.10 15.83
C ILE A 118 -5.07 12.95 16.21
N TYR A 119 -5.56 12.09 17.10
CA TYR A 119 -4.87 10.86 17.46
C TYR A 119 -5.15 9.76 16.43
N ILE A 120 -4.09 9.17 15.91
CA ILE A 120 -4.16 8.02 15.00
C ILE A 120 -3.47 6.83 15.67
N PRO A 121 -4.21 5.74 15.93
CA PRO A 121 -3.73 4.56 16.64
C PRO A 121 -2.69 3.77 15.83
N LEU A 122 -1.90 2.95 16.51
CA LEU A 122 -0.97 2.02 15.86
C LEU A 122 -1.71 0.80 15.26
N PRO A 123 -1.09 0.06 14.31
CA PRO A 123 -1.72 -1.10 13.66
C PRO A 123 -2.22 -2.19 14.61
N ASN A 124 -1.77 -2.21 15.86
CA ASN A 124 -2.07 -3.27 16.82
C ASN A 124 -2.88 -2.74 18.02
N GLU A 125 -3.40 -1.53 17.90
CA GLU A 125 -4.04 -0.80 18.99
C GLU A 125 -5.55 -0.69 18.71
N ALA A 126 -6.37 -1.08 19.68
CA ALA A 126 -7.81 -0.83 19.58
C ALA A 126 -8.08 0.64 19.93
N TYR A 127 -8.97 1.28 19.18
CA TYR A 127 -9.38 2.65 19.47
C TYR A 127 -10.90 2.80 19.40
N MET A 128 -11.42 3.69 20.23
CA MET A 128 -12.81 4.11 20.19
C MET A 128 -12.92 5.31 19.25
N ASP A 129 -13.88 5.26 18.33
CA ASP A 129 -14.25 6.45 17.56
C ASP A 129 -15.17 7.38 18.36
N ARG A 130 -15.51 8.54 17.80
CA ARG A 130 -16.39 9.52 18.47
C ARG A 130 -17.84 9.05 18.63
N SER A 131 -18.26 8.04 17.88
CA SER A 131 -19.56 7.38 18.04
C SER A 131 -19.60 6.43 19.24
N GLY A 132 -18.44 6.13 19.83
CA GLY A 132 -18.29 5.17 20.93
C GLY A 132 -18.10 3.73 20.45
N ASP A 133 -17.89 3.52 19.15
CA ASP A 133 -17.68 2.20 18.57
C ASP A 133 -16.21 1.79 18.66
N LEU A 134 -15.97 0.55 19.07
CA LEU A 134 -14.63 -0.02 19.26
C LEU A 134 -14.17 -0.67 17.96
N HIS A 135 -13.14 -0.12 17.33
CA HIS A 135 -12.57 -0.67 16.10
C HIS A 135 -11.29 -1.44 16.39
N ASN A 136 -11.29 -2.73 16.05
CA ASN A 136 -10.09 -3.56 16.03
C ASN A 136 -9.35 -3.34 14.72
N ILE A 137 -8.08 -2.94 14.80
CA ILE A 137 -7.23 -2.74 13.63
C ILE A 137 -6.60 -4.07 13.24
N TYR A 138 -7.34 -4.98 12.61
CA TYR A 138 -6.79 -6.11 11.84
C TYR A 138 -7.78 -6.57 10.76
#